data_AF-A0A7V8YF97-F1
#
_entry.id   AF-A0A7V8YF97-F1
#
_cell.length_a   1.000
_cell.length_b   1.000
_cell.length_c   1.000
_cell.angle_alpha   90.00
_cell.angle_beta   90.00
_cell.angle_gamma   90.00
#
_symmetry.space_group_name_H-M   'P 1'
#
loop_
_entity.id
_entity.type
_entity.pdbx_description
1 polymer ?
#
loop_
_entity_poly.entity_id
_entity_poly.type
_entity_poly.pdbx_seq_one_letter_code
_entity_poly.pdbx_strand_id
1 'polypeptide(L)'
;AATGTASVEAWLKAAELYRLAGKPEPQRACLAAAADSDAGVLTYAANTGLAALDLEQGRPDEAIARLQRMMADEDDALAQSAALDLGLALESLGRTDEANRAYTEFATKWPASKHLEQVRARQTRLAVAPPPAPAAPAGAGG
;
A
#
# COMPACT_ATOMS: atom_id res chain seq x y z
N ALA A 1 25.31 -4.98 -13.47
CA ALA A 1 24.10 -4.83 -12.64
C ALA A 1 23.21 -6.04 -12.93
N ALA A 2 22.85 -6.83 -11.92
CA ALA A 2 21.99 -7.98 -12.13
C ALA A 2 20.54 -7.46 -12.21
N THR A 3 20.06 -7.25 -13.43
CA THR A 3 18.74 -6.66 -13.75
C THR A 3 17.69 -7.74 -14.03
N GLY A 4 17.94 -8.98 -13.62
CA GLY A 4 17.00 -10.09 -13.77
C GLY A 4 16.06 -10.23 -12.59
N THR A 5 14.91 -10.87 -12.81
CA THR A 5 13.89 -11.22 -11.80
C THR A 5 14.49 -11.78 -10.51
N ALA A 6 15.53 -12.63 -10.61
CA ALA A 6 16.23 -13.20 -9.46
C ALA A 6 16.87 -12.16 -8.52
N SER A 7 17.32 -11.02 -9.06
CA SER A 7 17.87 -9.93 -8.26
C SER A 7 16.78 -9.15 -7.55
N VAL A 8 15.63 -8.96 -8.20
CA VAL A 8 14.44 -8.35 -7.57
C VAL A 8 13.93 -9.23 -6.42
N GLU A 9 13.86 -10.54 -6.61
CA GLU A 9 13.52 -11.48 -5.54
C GLU A 9 14.51 -11.44 -4.37
N ALA A 10 15.80 -11.33 -4.66
CA ALA A 10 16.84 -11.21 -3.63
C ALA A 10 16.65 -9.92 -2.81
N TRP A 11 16.36 -8.80 -3.48
CA TRP A 11 16.06 -7.54 -2.82
C TRP A 11 14.80 -7.62 -1.95
N LEU A 12 13.72 -8.23 -2.44
CA LEU A 12 12.50 -8.41 -1.65
C LEU A 12 12.72 -9.29 -0.42
N LYS A 13 13.48 -10.38 -0.56
CA LYS A 13 13.87 -11.23 0.58
C LYS A 13 14.71 -10.46 1.59
N ALA A 14 15.69 -9.68 1.13
CA ALA A 14 16.50 -8.85 2.01
C ALA A 14 15.66 -7.80 2.74
N ALA A 15 14.73 -7.13 2.04
CA ALA A 15 13.81 -6.17 2.63
C ALA A 15 12.99 -6.80 3.76
N GLU A 16 12.44 -8.00 3.56
CA GLU A 16 11.67 -8.70 4.58
C GLU A 16 12.53 -9.05 5.80
N LEU A 17 13.77 -9.49 5.60
CA LEU A 17 14.71 -9.73 6.70
C LEU A 17 15.00 -8.45 7.50
N TYR A 18 15.17 -7.31 6.81
CA TYR A 18 15.38 -6.03 7.47
C TYR A 18 14.14 -5.52 8.21
N ARG A 19 12.94 -5.76 7.67
CA ARG A 19 11.67 -5.47 8.35
C ARG A 19 11.58 -6.24 9.67
N LEU A 20 11.83 -7.55 9.64
CA LEU A 20 11.83 -8.41 10.83
C LEU A 20 12.91 -8.02 11.84
N ALA A 21 14.03 -7.49 11.37
CA ALA A 21 15.12 -6.99 12.21
C ALA A 21 14.89 -5.56 12.75
N GLY A 22 13.78 -4.90 12.40
CA GLY A 22 13.50 -3.52 12.81
C GLY A 22 14.48 -2.51 12.23
N LYS A 23 15.00 -2.75 11.01
CA LYS A 23 15.97 -1.89 10.34
C LYS A 23 15.33 -1.20 9.12
N PRO A 24 14.63 -0.07 9.30
CA PRO A 24 13.79 0.50 8.25
C PRO A 24 14.59 1.14 7.11
N GLU A 25 15.79 1.67 7.36
CA GLU A 25 16.64 2.27 6.32
C GLU A 25 17.13 1.22 5.30
N PRO A 26 17.76 0.10 5.70
CA PRO A 26 18.17 -0.92 4.74
C PRO A 26 16.96 -1.66 4.14
N GLN A 27 15.85 -1.79 4.86
CA GLN A 27 14.59 -2.27 4.29
C GLN A 27 14.15 -1.38 3.11
N ARG A 28 14.08 -0.05 3.32
CA ARG A 28 13.72 0.91 2.27
C ARG A 28 14.66 0.82 1.07
N ALA A 29 15.97 0.74 1.31
CA ALA A 29 16.95 0.65 0.23
C ALA A 29 16.72 -0.60 -0.64
N CYS A 30 16.44 -1.75 -0.02
CA CYS A 30 16.15 -2.99 -0.73
C CYS A 30 14.84 -2.90 -1.52
N LEU A 31 13.78 -2.36 -0.91
CA LEU A 31 12.50 -2.19 -1.59
C LEU A 31 12.60 -1.20 -2.77
N ALA A 32 13.34 -0.10 -2.62
CA ALA A 32 13.57 0.86 -3.69
C ALA A 32 14.32 0.23 -4.87
N ALA A 33 15.36 -0.57 -4.60
CA ALA A 33 16.07 -1.30 -5.63
C ALA A 33 15.18 -2.31 -6.38
N ALA A 34 14.25 -2.97 -5.68
CA ALA A 34 13.27 -3.86 -6.30
C ALA A 34 12.20 -3.08 -7.10
N ALA A 35 11.78 -1.91 -6.63
CA ALA A 35 10.74 -1.08 -7.25
C ALA A 35 11.19 -0.42 -8.56
N ASP A 36 12.50 -0.19 -8.75
CA ASP A 36 13.06 0.37 -9.99
C ASP A 36 13.24 -0.65 -11.12
N SER A 37 12.79 -1.89 -10.92
CA SER A 37 12.92 -2.98 -11.90
C SER A 37 11.65 -3.17 -12.72
N ASP A 38 11.78 -3.69 -13.95
CA ASP A 38 10.66 -4.08 -14.82
C ASP A 38 10.25 -5.54 -14.56
N ALA A 39 9.81 -5.82 -13.32
CA ALA A 39 9.52 -7.17 -12.84
C ALA A 39 8.06 -7.34 -12.39
N GLY A 40 7.13 -6.63 -13.03
CA GLY A 40 5.67 -6.79 -12.88
C GLY A 40 5.22 -6.95 -11.42
N VAL A 41 4.74 -8.15 -11.07
CA VAL A 41 4.24 -8.48 -9.72
C VAL A 41 5.28 -8.28 -8.61
N LEU A 42 6.58 -8.46 -8.89
CA LEU A 42 7.63 -8.23 -7.89
C LEU A 42 7.84 -6.73 -7.67
N THR A 43 7.78 -5.93 -8.73
CA THR A 43 7.80 -4.47 -8.65
C THR A 43 6.58 -3.94 -7.90
N TYR A 44 5.42 -4.56 -8.08
CA TYR A 44 4.22 -4.28 -7.29
C TYR A 44 4.46 -4.56 -5.80
N ALA A 45 4.95 -5.75 -5.45
CA ALA A 45 5.25 -6.12 -4.07
C ALA A 45 6.27 -5.18 -3.40
N ALA A 46 7.27 -4.72 -4.17
CA ALA A 46 8.23 -3.73 -3.69
C ALA A 46 7.57 -2.38 -3.37
N ASN A 47 6.70 -1.90 -4.26
CA ASN A 47 6.02 -0.63 -4.06
C ASN A 47 4.99 -0.67 -2.93
N THR A 48 4.23 -1.76 -2.76
CA THR A 48 3.33 -1.89 -1.59
C THR A 48 4.11 -2.01 -0.29
N GLY A 49 5.27 -2.69 -0.30
CA GLY A 49 6.19 -2.70 0.83
C GLY A 49 6.71 -1.32 1.20
N LEU A 50 7.04 -0.46 0.20
CA LEU A 50 7.41 0.93 0.46
C LEU A 50 6.25 1.75 1.03
N ALA A 51 5.05 1.58 0.48
CA ALA A 51 3.86 2.28 0.98
C ALA A 51 3.57 1.91 2.44
N ALA A 52 3.66 0.62 2.79
CA ALA A 52 3.50 0.16 4.18
C ALA A 52 4.57 0.79 5.10
N LEU A 53 5.84 0.78 4.68
CA LEU A 53 6.92 1.37 5.46
C LEU A 53 6.76 2.90 5.60
N ASP A 54 6.26 3.58 4.58
CA ASP A 54 5.97 5.02 4.64
C ASP A 54 4.83 5.30 5.65
N LEU A 55 3.79 4.46 5.71
CA LEU A 55 2.74 4.56 6.74
C LEU A 55 3.29 4.35 8.15
N GLU A 56 4.10 3.31 8.36
CA GLU A 56 4.73 3.00 9.66
C GLU A 56 5.60 4.14 10.18
N GLN A 57 6.20 4.91 9.28
CA GLN A 57 7.05 6.05 9.60
C GLN A 57 6.32 7.39 9.63
N GLY A 58 4.98 7.38 9.56
CA GLY A 58 4.18 8.60 9.62
C GLY A 58 4.31 9.48 8.38
N ARG A 59 4.55 8.89 7.20
CA ARG A 59 4.63 9.56 5.90
C ARG A 59 3.47 9.16 4.98
N PRO A 60 2.22 9.45 5.39
CA PRO A 60 1.03 8.97 4.68
C PRO A 60 0.91 9.50 3.25
N ASP A 61 1.35 10.72 3.00
CA ASP A 61 1.24 11.33 1.66
C ASP A 61 2.14 10.61 0.64
N GLU A 62 3.32 10.13 1.06
CA GLU A 62 4.21 9.35 0.20
C GLU A 62 3.61 7.98 -0.13
N ALA A 63 3.01 7.31 0.87
CA ALA A 63 2.32 6.03 0.69
C ALA A 63 1.14 6.16 -0.29
N ILE A 64 0.30 7.18 -0.09
CA ILE A 64 -0.86 7.46 -0.95
C ILE A 64 -0.42 7.77 -2.38
N ALA A 65 0.55 8.67 -2.56
CA ALA A 65 1.06 9.03 -3.88
C ALA A 65 1.67 7.82 -4.61
N ARG A 66 2.31 6.91 -3.88
CA ARG A 66 2.85 5.66 -4.44
C ARG A 66 1.75 4.75 -4.94
N LEU A 67 0.73 4.48 -4.11
CA LEU A 67 -0.39 3.62 -4.49
C LEU A 67 -1.18 4.20 -5.67
N GLN A 68 -1.39 5.52 -5.70
CA GLN A 68 -2.02 6.20 -6.83
C GLN A 68 -1.24 6.07 -8.14
N ARG A 69 0.11 6.14 -8.11
CA ARG A 69 0.94 5.92 -9.30
C ARG A 69 0.80 4.50 -9.84
N MET A 70 0.63 3.51 -8.97
CA MET A 70 0.45 2.12 -9.36
C MET A 70 -0.92 1.85 -10.01
N MET A 71 -1.85 2.80 -9.93
CA MET A 71 -3.18 2.73 -10.55
C MET A 71 -3.22 3.36 -11.95
N ALA A 72 -2.08 3.79 -12.50
CA ALA A 72 -2.02 4.54 -13.76
C ALA A 72 -2.51 3.75 -14.98
N ASP A 73 -2.38 2.42 -14.98
CA ASP A 73 -2.92 1.54 -16.02
C ASP A 73 -4.24 0.91 -15.57
N GLU A 74 -5.36 1.47 -16.01
CA GLU A 74 -6.68 1.17 -15.46
C GLU A 74 -7.19 -0.25 -15.79
N ASP A 75 -6.66 -0.90 -16.82
CA ASP A 75 -7.06 -2.23 -17.27
C ASP A 75 -6.25 -3.36 -16.61
N ASP A 76 -5.26 -3.02 -15.78
CA ASP A 76 -4.37 -3.98 -15.13
C ASP A 76 -4.92 -4.51 -13.79
N ALA A 77 -4.75 -5.82 -13.54
CA ALA A 77 -5.17 -6.45 -12.28
C ALA A 77 -4.39 -5.91 -11.04
N LEU A 78 -3.16 -5.44 -11.25
CA LEU A 78 -2.35 -4.77 -10.25
C LEU A 78 -2.89 -3.38 -9.93
N ALA A 79 -3.47 -2.64 -10.89
CA ALA A 79 -4.11 -1.36 -10.60
C ALA A 79 -5.34 -1.52 -9.70
N GLN A 80 -6.12 -2.58 -9.89
CA GLN A 80 -7.22 -2.93 -8.98
C GLN A 80 -6.68 -3.26 -7.58
N SER A 81 -5.58 -4.01 -7.50
CA SER A 81 -4.95 -4.34 -6.21
C SER A 81 -4.44 -3.07 -5.51
N ALA A 82 -3.81 -2.15 -6.25
CA ALA A 82 -3.30 -0.89 -5.73
C ALA A 82 -4.44 0.02 -5.23
N ALA A 83 -5.58 0.04 -5.92
CA ALA A 83 -6.76 0.79 -5.50
C ALA A 83 -7.39 0.23 -4.21
N LEU A 84 -7.41 -1.10 -4.05
CA LEU A 84 -7.79 -1.73 -2.79
C LEU A 84 -6.81 -1.36 -1.67
N ASP A 85 -5.50 -1.45 -1.92
CA ASP A 85 -4.45 -1.09 -0.96
C ASP A 85 -4.52 0.40 -0.57
N LEU A 86 -4.87 1.29 -1.50
CA LEU A 86 -5.12 2.70 -1.22
C LEU A 86 -6.26 2.88 -0.22
N GLY A 87 -7.38 2.18 -0.43
CA GLY A 87 -8.50 2.19 0.52
C GLY A 87 -8.07 1.68 1.91
N LEU A 88 -7.35 0.57 1.97
CA LEU A 88 -6.84 0.00 3.23
C LEU A 88 -5.86 0.95 3.96
N ALA A 89 -5.00 1.64 3.20
CA ALA A 89 -4.09 2.64 3.75
C ALA A 89 -4.88 3.80 4.37
N LEU A 90 -5.90 4.31 3.67
CA LEU A 90 -6.78 5.37 4.19
C LEU A 90 -7.55 4.92 5.45
N GLU A 91 -8.01 3.66 5.50
CA GLU A 91 -8.60 3.08 6.72
C GLU A 91 -7.59 3.09 7.89
N SER A 92 -6.35 2.64 7.64
CA SER A 92 -5.32 2.58 8.68
C SER A 92 -4.94 3.94 9.25
N LEU A 93 -5.09 5.00 8.45
CA LEU A 93 -4.87 6.39 8.84
C LEU A 93 -6.09 7.02 9.54
N GLY A 94 -7.21 6.29 9.66
CA GLY A 94 -8.46 6.83 10.19
C GLY A 94 -9.15 7.84 9.26
N ARG A 95 -8.72 7.94 8.00
CA ARG A 95 -9.29 8.81 6.96
C ARG A 95 -10.54 8.15 6.35
N THR A 96 -11.53 7.86 7.19
CA THR A 96 -12.71 7.04 6.86
C THR A 96 -13.50 7.57 5.67
N ASP A 97 -13.71 8.89 5.58
CA ASP A 97 -14.43 9.49 4.45
C ASP A 97 -13.70 9.28 3.13
N GLU A 98 -12.38 9.39 3.13
CA GLU A 98 -11.55 9.20 1.94
C GLU A 98 -11.46 7.73 1.56
N ALA A 99 -11.35 6.82 2.53
CA ALA A 99 -11.43 5.38 2.30
C ALA A 99 -12.77 5.00 1.65
N ASN A 100 -13.90 5.54 2.14
CA ASN A 100 -15.22 5.29 1.56
C ASN A 100 -15.34 5.81 0.12
N ARG A 101 -14.77 6.99 -0.18
CA ARG A 101 -14.70 7.52 -1.54
C ARG A 101 -13.87 6.63 -2.45
N ALA A 102 -12.66 6.25 -2.04
CA ALA A 102 -11.79 5.36 -2.81
C ALA A 102 -12.45 4.01 -3.11
N TYR A 103 -13.16 3.42 -2.14
CA TYR A 103 -13.91 2.19 -2.34
C TYR A 103 -15.12 2.37 -3.27
N THR A 104 -15.78 3.53 -3.24
CA THR A 104 -16.88 3.83 -4.16
C THR A 104 -16.35 3.95 -5.59
N GLU A 105 -15.26 4.69 -5.78
CA GLU A 105 -14.58 4.82 -7.07
C GLU A 105 -14.12 3.46 -7.59
N PHE A 106 -13.54 2.61 -6.73
CA PHE A 106 -13.19 1.24 -7.07
C PHE A 106 -14.40 0.47 -7.62
N ALA A 107 -15.52 0.48 -6.89
CA ALA A 107 -16.71 -0.29 -7.27
C ALA A 107 -17.36 0.23 -8.55
N THR A 108 -17.30 1.54 -8.80
CA THR A 108 -17.78 2.16 -10.04
C THR A 108 -16.88 1.82 -11.22
N LYS A 109 -15.57 1.88 -11.04
CA LYS A 109 -14.59 1.67 -12.10
C LYS A 109 -14.42 0.20 -12.46
N TRP A 110 -14.43 -0.70 -11.47
CA TRP A 110 -14.24 -2.14 -11.67
C TRP A 110 -15.40 -2.97 -11.09
N PRO A 111 -16.63 -2.87 -11.65
CA PRO A 111 -17.81 -3.57 -11.16
C PRO A 111 -17.76 -5.10 -11.33
N ALA A 112 -16.78 -5.62 -12.06
CA ALA A 112 -16.55 -7.05 -12.25
C ALA A 112 -15.25 -7.56 -11.58
N SER A 113 -14.57 -6.72 -10.77
CA SER A 113 -13.34 -7.14 -10.10
C SER A 113 -13.60 -8.25 -9.06
N LYS A 114 -12.67 -9.20 -8.96
CA LYS A 114 -12.64 -10.19 -7.87
C LYS A 114 -12.55 -9.55 -6.47
N HIS A 115 -12.05 -8.32 -6.37
CA HIS A 115 -11.92 -7.59 -5.10
C HIS A 115 -13.20 -6.85 -4.70
N LEU A 116 -14.23 -6.82 -5.55
CA LEU A 116 -15.44 -6.02 -5.29
C LEU A 116 -16.17 -6.42 -4.00
N GLU A 117 -16.24 -7.73 -3.71
CA GLU A 117 -16.85 -8.22 -2.48
C GLU A 117 -16.08 -7.73 -1.24
N GLN A 118 -14.75 -7.81 -1.29
CA GLN A 118 -13.88 -7.32 -0.22
C GLN A 118 -14.04 -5.81 -0.02
N VAL A 119 -14.08 -5.03 -1.10
CA VAL A 119 -14.28 -3.58 -1.06
C VAL A 119 -15.62 -3.23 -0.40
N ARG A 120 -16.71 -3.91 -0.77
CA ARG A 120 -18.03 -3.69 -0.16
C ARG A 120 -18.07 -4.07 1.32
N ALA A 121 -17.40 -5.15 1.70
CA ALA A 121 -17.28 -5.55 3.10
C ALA A 121 -16.53 -4.50 3.93
N ARG A 122 -15.45 -3.93 3.39
CA ARG A 122 -14.71 -2.83 4.02
C ARG A 122 -15.56 -1.57 4.17
N GLN A 123 -16.28 -1.14 3.13
CA GLN A 123 -17.21 0.00 3.21
C GLN A 123 -18.30 -0.19 4.28
N THR A 124 -18.89 -1.39 4.33
CA THR A 124 -19.92 -1.71 5.35
C THR A 124 -19.33 -1.61 6.75
N ARG A 125 -18.11 -2.11 6.96
CA ARG A 125 -17.40 -2.00 8.24
C ARG A 125 -17.16 -0.54 8.62
N LEU A 126 -16.75 0.31 7.67
CA LEU A 126 -16.54 1.74 7.90
C LEU A 126 -17.82 2.49 8.26
N ALA A 127 -18.96 2.12 7.69
CA ALA A 127 -20.25 2.74 7.98
C ALA A 127 -20.78 2.43 9.40
N VAL A 128 -20.38 1.29 9.98
CA VAL A 128 -20.83 0.83 11.30
C VAL A 128 -19.76 1.03 12.39
N ALA A 129 -18.52 1.34 12.00
CA ALA A 129 -17.44 1.61 12.94
C ALA A 129 -17.73 2.88 13.76
N PRO A 130 -17.50 2.85 15.09
CA PRO A 130 -17.53 4.07 15.88
C PRO A 130 -16.49 5.07 15.34
N PRO A 131 -16.72 6.39 15.46
CA PRO A 131 -15.79 7.40 14.96
C PRO A 131 -14.39 7.15 15.51
N PRO A 132 -13.33 7.39 14.71
CA PRO A 132 -11.97 7.08 15.11
C PRO A 132 -11.65 7.77 16.44
N ALA A 133 -11.01 7.04 17.35
CA ALA A 133 -10.48 7.63 18.57
C ALA A 133 -9.55 8.80 18.19
N PRO A 134 -9.59 9.93 18.93
CA PRO A 134 -8.72 11.06 18.62
C PRO A 134 -7.28 10.58 18.53
N ALA A 135 -6.58 10.95 17.44
CA ALA A 135 -5.21 10.55 17.19
C ALA A 135 -4.38 10.78 18.46
N ALA A 136 -3.80 9.71 19.00
CA ALA A 136 -2.89 9.84 20.13
C ALA A 136 -1.79 10.84 19.71
N PRO A 137 -1.43 11.83 20.56
CA PRO A 137 -0.38 12.76 20.22
C PRO A 137 0.86 11.95 19.87
N ALA A 138 1.45 12.24 18.71
CA ALA A 138 2.70 11.64 18.26
C ALA A 138 3.69 11.72 19.43
N GLY A 139 3.97 10.56 20.02
CA GLY A 139 4.80 10.46 21.21
C GLY A 139 6.15 11.10 20.89
N ALA A 140 6.48 12.16 21.63
CA ALA A 140 7.84 12.62 21.78
C ALA A 140 8.66 11.48 22.39
N GLY A 141 9.33 10.71 21.54
CA GLY A 141 10.41 9.81 21.93
C GLY A 141 11.70 10.61 21.96
N GLY A 142 12.29 10.75 23.15
CA GLY A 142 13.52 11.51 23.41
C GLY A 142 14.81 10.75 23.12
#